data_AF-A0AAW2NR99-F1
#
_entry.id   AF-A0AAW2NR99-F1
#
_cell.length_a   1.000
_cell.length_b   1.000
_cell.length_c   1.000
_cell.angle_alpha   90.00
_cell.angle_beta   90.00
_cell.angle_gamma   90.00
#
_symmetry.space_group_name_H-M   'P 1'
#
loop_
_entity.id
_entity.type
_entity.pdbx_description
1 polymer ?
#
loop_
_entity_poly.entity_id
_entity_poly.type
_entity_poly.pdbx_seq_one_letter_code
_entity_poly.pdbx_strand_id
1 'polypeptide(L)'
;MRHMDVIRLRVHIVLSLQGLYLSTTSGSTSYKSANWHFIWSAAVPPKIKLFVWQSWRDSLPTSSNLQRRGVPSIGACPWCGTENEDLLHLLVHFPFGRLVWALSHLPWSVISTAPADPEVWFRYLHKQLNAQGFARALLVSWFLWGTRNRLLFENTPATAKDVIERVWSMEAILSPGARAASALEESLKAYQHLYFASVGIG
;
A
#
# COMPACT_ATOMS: atom_id res chain seq x y z
N MET A 1 -26.84 20.02 -2.91
CA MET A 1 -26.05 18.79 -3.09
C MET A 1 -24.59 19.18 -2.98
N ARG A 2 -23.84 18.69 -1.99
CA ARG A 2 -22.46 19.17 -1.76
C ARG A 2 -21.59 18.67 -2.91
N HIS A 3 -20.67 19.49 -3.41
CA HIS A 3 -19.78 19.17 -4.54
C HIS A 3 -19.09 17.79 -4.39
N MET A 4 -18.80 17.39 -3.15
CA MET A 4 -18.23 16.09 -2.80
C MET A 4 -19.19 14.90 -3.03
N ASP A 5 -20.50 15.09 -2.94
CA ASP A 5 -21.50 14.04 -3.19
C ASP A 5 -21.54 13.65 -4.68
N VAL A 6 -21.33 14.62 -5.58
CA VAL A 6 -21.22 14.40 -7.04
C VAL A 6 -19.94 13.65 -7.38
N ILE A 7 -18.82 14.01 -6.75
CA ILE A 7 -17.53 13.31 -6.90
C ILE A 7 -17.66 11.88 -6.36
N ARG A 8 -18.32 11.69 -5.21
CA ARG A 8 -18.56 10.37 -4.61
C ARG A 8 -19.38 9.48 -5.54
N LEU A 9 -20.49 9.98 -6.08
CA LEU A 9 -21.32 9.25 -7.06
C LEU A 9 -20.56 8.92 -8.35
N ARG A 10 -19.80 9.87 -8.91
CA ARG A 10 -19.06 9.64 -10.17
C ARG A 10 -17.86 8.73 -9.99
N VAL A 11 -17.13 8.81 -8.87
CA VAL A 11 -16.04 7.89 -8.54
C VAL A 11 -16.59 6.49 -8.26
N HIS A 12 -17.73 6.36 -7.56
CA HIS A 12 -18.37 5.05 -7.37
C HIS A 12 -18.80 4.43 -8.70
N ILE A 13 -19.39 5.21 -9.61
CA ILE A 13 -19.76 4.74 -10.94
C ILE A 13 -18.52 4.33 -11.75
N VAL A 14 -17.44 5.12 -11.73
CA VAL A 14 -16.20 4.78 -12.45
C VAL A 14 -15.51 3.54 -11.86
N LEU A 15 -15.52 3.37 -10.53
CA LEU A 15 -14.98 2.17 -9.87
C LEU A 15 -15.86 0.93 -10.11
N SER A 16 -17.19 1.08 -10.15
CA SER A 16 -18.13 0.00 -10.48
C SER A 16 -18.03 -0.42 -11.95
N LEU A 17 -17.78 0.52 -12.87
CA LEU A 17 -17.59 0.23 -14.30
C LEU A 17 -16.22 -0.42 -14.59
N GLN A 18 -15.18 -0.13 -13.80
CA GLN A 18 -13.93 -0.90 -13.85
C GLN A 18 -14.12 -2.37 -13.42
N GLY A 19 -15.04 -2.64 -12.49
CA GLY A 19 -15.46 -3.99 -12.12
C GLY A 19 -16.17 -4.75 -13.26
N LEU A 20 -16.92 -4.04 -14.10
CA LEU A 20 -17.63 -4.64 -15.25
C LEU A 20 -16.70 -4.93 -16.45
N TYR A 21 -15.62 -4.17 -16.64
CA TYR A 21 -14.69 -4.35 -17.76
C TYR A 21 -13.89 -5.67 -17.70
N LEU A 22 -13.78 -6.29 -16.52
CA LEU A 22 -13.16 -7.62 -16.35
C LEU A 22 -14.02 -8.77 -16.88
N SER A 23 -15.29 -8.54 -17.21
CA SER A 23 -16.19 -9.59 -17.72
C SER A 23 -16.23 -9.70 -19.24
N THR A 24 -15.57 -8.80 -19.97
CA THR A 24 -15.59 -8.78 -21.45
C THR A 24 -14.28 -8.25 -21.99
N THR A 25 -13.28 -9.11 -22.13
CA THR A 25 -12.26 -8.98 -23.19
C THR A 25 -11.62 -10.35 -23.44
N SER A 26 -12.32 -11.20 -24.19
CA SER A 26 -11.71 -12.27 -24.98
C SER A 26 -11.05 -11.63 -26.21
N GLY A 27 -9.81 -11.18 -26.05
CA GLY A 27 -9.00 -10.60 -27.12
C GLY A 27 -7.58 -11.13 -27.08
N SER A 28 -7.27 -12.05 -27.98
CA SER A 28 -5.94 -12.64 -28.17
C SER A 28 -4.96 -11.58 -28.70
N THR A 29 -4.19 -10.96 -27.82
CA THR A 29 -2.96 -10.26 -28.20
C THR A 29 -1.77 -10.99 -27.59
N SER A 30 -0.75 -11.21 -28.41
CA SER A 30 0.48 -11.92 -28.08
C SER A 30 1.14 -11.37 -26.80
N TYR A 31 0.93 -12.04 -25.68
CA TYR A 31 1.55 -11.76 -24.37
C TYR A 31 3.06 -12.00 -24.45
N LYS A 32 3.83 -10.97 -24.82
CA LYS A 32 5.25 -10.91 -24.46
C LYS A 32 5.33 -11.05 -22.93
N SER A 33 6.14 -12.00 -22.45
CA SER A 33 6.20 -12.49 -21.07
C SER A 33 5.97 -11.42 -19.99
N ALA A 34 4.73 -11.34 -19.56
CA ALA A 34 4.24 -10.96 -18.25
C ALA A 34 5.22 -10.54 -17.13
N ASN A 35 5.71 -9.30 -17.12
CA ASN A 35 6.51 -8.71 -16.03
C ASN A 35 5.76 -8.52 -14.67
N TRP A 36 4.66 -9.25 -14.42
CA TRP A 36 3.80 -9.09 -13.24
C TRP A 36 3.87 -10.24 -12.23
N HIS A 37 4.58 -11.33 -12.54
CA HIS A 37 4.64 -12.52 -11.67
C HIS A 37 4.99 -12.18 -10.21
N PHE A 38 5.88 -11.22 -9.98
CA PHE A 38 6.31 -10.84 -8.63
C PHE A 38 5.21 -10.23 -7.76
N ILE A 39 4.23 -9.53 -8.34
CA ILE A 39 3.07 -9.02 -7.60
C ILE A 39 2.20 -10.19 -7.18
N TRP A 40 1.96 -11.11 -8.11
CA TRP A 40 1.07 -12.25 -7.88
C TRP A 40 1.67 -13.28 -6.92
N SER A 41 3.01 -13.35 -6.82
CA SER A 41 3.71 -14.18 -5.83
C SER A 41 3.82 -13.54 -4.44
N ALA A 42 3.53 -12.25 -4.29
CA ALA A 42 3.63 -11.59 -2.98
C ALA A 42 2.59 -12.14 -1.98
N ALA A 43 3.00 -12.29 -0.72
CA ALA A 43 2.17 -12.77 0.38
C ALA A 43 1.25 -11.65 0.91
N VAL A 44 0.34 -11.17 0.07
CA VAL A 44 -0.66 -10.13 0.41
C VAL A 44 -2.03 -10.49 -0.16
N PRO A 45 -3.14 -9.96 0.40
CA PRO A 45 -4.49 -10.20 -0.09
C PRO A 45 -4.66 -9.81 -1.58
N PRO A 46 -5.51 -10.52 -2.34
CA PRO A 46 -5.76 -10.24 -3.76
C PRO A 46 -6.13 -8.79 -4.07
N LYS A 47 -6.90 -8.13 -3.19
CA LYS A 47 -7.26 -6.70 -3.35
C LYS A 47 -6.05 -5.76 -3.41
N ILE A 48 -4.97 -6.10 -2.72
CA ILE A 48 -3.73 -5.31 -2.72
C ILE A 48 -2.97 -5.54 -4.03
N LYS A 49 -2.94 -6.78 -4.52
CA LYS A 49 -2.37 -7.11 -5.84
C LYS A 49 -3.08 -6.35 -6.95
N LEU A 50 -4.41 -6.31 -6.90
CA LEU A 50 -5.23 -5.54 -7.83
C LEU A 50 -4.97 -4.04 -7.75
N PHE A 51 -4.83 -3.48 -6.54
CA PHE A 51 -4.45 -2.07 -6.37
C PHE A 51 -3.11 -1.74 -7.03
N VAL A 52 -2.09 -2.58 -6.83
CA VAL A 52 -0.77 -2.38 -7.45
C VAL A 52 -0.88 -2.48 -8.97
N TRP A 53 -1.59 -3.49 -9.48
CA TRP A 53 -1.83 -3.59 -10.93
C TRP A 53 -2.60 -2.40 -11.51
N GLN A 54 -3.60 -1.87 -10.79
CA GLN A 54 -4.33 -0.67 -11.18
C GLN A 54 -3.45 0.58 -11.16
N SER A 55 -2.50 0.67 -10.22
CA SER A 55 -1.57 1.79 -10.14
C SER A 55 -0.67 1.90 -11.37
N TRP A 56 -0.23 0.77 -11.91
CA TRP A 56 0.63 0.72 -13.10
C TRP A 56 -0.07 1.17 -14.37
N ARG A 57 -1.39 0.92 -14.44
CA ARG A 57 -2.22 1.38 -15.55
C ARG A 57 -2.65 2.85 -15.40
N ASP A 58 -2.06 3.55 -14.44
CA ASP A 58 -2.44 4.91 -14.03
C ASP A 58 -3.97 5.05 -13.91
N SER A 59 -4.58 4.03 -13.31
CA SER A 59 -6.03 3.83 -13.38
C SER A 59 -6.76 4.16 -12.08
N LEU A 60 -6.00 4.46 -11.02
CA LEU A 60 -6.52 4.87 -9.72
C LEU A 60 -7.13 6.28 -9.80
N PRO A 61 -8.22 6.57 -9.06
CA PRO A 61 -8.89 7.87 -9.05
C PRO A 61 -8.12 8.93 -8.24
N THR A 62 -6.90 9.23 -8.66
CA THR A 62 -6.14 10.41 -8.21
C THR A 62 -6.74 11.68 -8.82
N SER A 63 -6.49 12.86 -8.23
CA SER A 63 -6.99 14.13 -8.80
C SER A 63 -6.56 14.31 -10.27
N SER A 64 -5.32 13.96 -10.60
CA SER A 64 -4.77 14.01 -11.96
C SER A 64 -5.51 13.08 -12.92
N ASN A 65 -5.81 11.85 -12.49
CA ASN A 65 -6.51 10.88 -13.34
C ASN A 65 -7.99 11.19 -13.50
N LEU A 66 -8.63 11.73 -12.47
CA LEU A 66 -10.01 12.21 -12.55
C LEU A 66 -10.13 13.38 -13.52
N GLN A 67 -9.19 14.34 -13.47
CA GLN A 67 -9.15 15.46 -14.40
C GLN A 67 -8.93 14.99 -15.84
N ARG A 68 -8.00 14.05 -16.07
CA ARG A 68 -7.77 13.44 -17.40
C ARG A 68 -9.01 12.74 -17.96
N ARG A 69 -9.90 12.23 -17.09
CA ARG A 69 -11.18 11.59 -17.45
C ARG A 69 -12.36 12.57 -17.55
N GLY A 70 -12.11 13.88 -17.46
CA GLY A 70 -13.17 14.89 -17.51
C GLY A 70 -14.08 14.91 -16.28
N VAL A 71 -13.66 14.28 -15.17
CA VAL A 71 -14.37 14.36 -13.89
C VAL A 71 -13.87 15.61 -13.16
N PRO A 72 -14.77 16.55 -12.79
CA PRO A 72 -14.39 17.69 -11.98
C PRO A 72 -13.71 17.22 -10.69
N SER A 73 -12.43 17.58 -10.53
CA SER A 73 -11.62 17.26 -9.37
C SER A 73 -11.18 18.56 -8.72
N ILE A 74 -10.83 18.52 -7.43
CA ILE A 74 -10.36 19.70 -6.70
C ILE A 74 -8.97 20.18 -7.21
N GLY A 75 -8.34 19.42 -8.14
CA GLY A 75 -7.00 19.69 -8.66
C GLY A 75 -5.92 19.37 -7.63
N ALA A 76 -6.05 19.92 -6.43
CA ALA A 76 -5.15 19.68 -5.31
C ALA A 76 -5.34 18.30 -4.65
N CYS A 77 -4.25 17.78 -4.10
CA CYS A 77 -4.27 16.64 -3.18
C CYS A 77 -5.08 16.99 -1.91
N PRO A 78 -6.02 16.14 -1.46
CA PRO A 78 -6.85 16.39 -0.27
C PRO A 78 -6.05 16.53 1.02
N TRP A 79 -4.81 16.03 1.05
CA TRP A 79 -3.93 16.17 2.19
C TRP A 79 -3.04 17.41 2.15
N CYS A 80 -2.50 17.78 0.98
CA CYS A 80 -1.53 18.89 0.89
C CYS A 80 -2.18 20.22 0.50
N GLY A 81 -3.31 20.19 -0.22
CA GLY A 81 -4.02 21.39 -0.66
C GLY A 81 -3.33 22.22 -1.74
N THR A 82 -2.13 21.82 -2.20
CA THR A 82 -1.27 22.67 -3.06
C THR A 82 -0.84 22.01 -4.37
N GLU A 83 -0.44 20.74 -4.34
CA GLU A 83 0.09 20.03 -5.52
C GLU A 83 -0.99 19.17 -6.20
N ASN A 84 -0.85 18.98 -7.52
CA ASN A 84 -1.66 18.03 -8.27
C ASN A 84 -1.36 16.61 -7.75
N GLU A 85 -2.42 15.91 -7.36
CA GLU A 85 -2.27 14.58 -6.76
C GLU A 85 -1.98 13.53 -7.84
N ASP A 86 -0.82 12.89 -7.73
CA ASP A 86 -0.53 11.58 -8.31
C ASP A 86 -0.26 10.55 -7.19
N LEU A 87 -0.09 9.28 -7.58
CA LEU A 87 0.10 8.21 -6.61
C LEU A 87 1.42 8.34 -5.84
N LEU A 88 2.52 8.73 -6.47
CA LEU A 88 3.82 8.80 -5.81
C LEU A 88 3.95 10.05 -4.93
N HIS A 89 3.27 11.14 -5.29
CA HIS A 89 3.05 12.26 -4.39
C HIS A 89 2.40 11.76 -3.09
N LEU A 90 1.28 11.04 -3.21
CA LEU A 90 0.56 10.50 -2.06
C LEU A 90 1.41 9.52 -1.24
N LEU A 91 2.09 8.58 -1.92
CA LEU A 91 2.81 7.51 -1.25
C LEU A 91 4.15 7.97 -0.68
N VAL A 92 4.91 8.80 -1.38
CA VAL A 92 6.32 9.07 -1.08
C VAL A 92 6.60 10.54 -0.80
N HIS A 93 6.14 11.46 -1.66
CA HIS A 93 6.55 12.86 -1.58
C HIS A 93 5.79 13.67 -0.53
N PHE A 94 4.58 13.26 -0.18
CA PHE A 94 3.77 13.95 0.82
C PHE A 94 4.25 13.62 2.26
N PRO A 95 4.41 14.63 3.16
CA PRO A 95 4.93 14.41 4.51
C PRO A 95 4.24 13.29 5.30
N PHE A 96 2.92 13.12 5.16
CA PHE A 96 2.21 12.04 5.85
C PHE A 96 2.66 10.64 5.40
N GLY A 97 2.89 10.45 4.10
CA GLY A 97 3.46 9.21 3.57
C GLY A 97 4.82 8.92 4.20
N ARG A 98 5.71 9.94 4.23
CA ARG A 98 7.04 9.82 4.86
C ARG A 98 6.99 9.38 6.32
N LEU A 99 6.06 9.94 7.10
CA LEU A 99 5.87 9.57 8.50
C LEU A 99 5.47 8.10 8.65
N VAL A 100 4.55 7.61 7.80
CA VAL A 100 4.16 6.19 7.82
C VAL A 100 5.32 5.29 7.42
N TRP A 101 6.10 5.66 6.41
CA TRP A 101 7.27 4.89 6.00
C TRP A 101 8.34 4.83 7.09
N ALA A 102 8.57 5.92 7.81
CA ALA A 102 9.50 5.94 8.95
C ALA A 102 9.12 4.93 10.04
N LEU A 103 7.82 4.68 10.23
CA LEU A 103 7.31 3.69 11.18
C LEU A 103 7.29 2.25 10.62
N SER A 104 7.53 2.05 9.32
CA SER A 104 7.41 0.73 8.67
C SER A 104 8.62 -0.19 8.85
N HIS A 105 9.71 0.33 9.44
CA HIS A 105 11.01 -0.33 9.53
C HIS A 105 11.62 -0.71 8.16
N LEU A 106 11.15 -0.11 7.07
CA LEU A 106 11.77 -0.24 5.75
C LEU A 106 12.81 0.86 5.54
N PRO A 107 13.94 0.58 4.85
CA PRO A 107 14.97 1.59 4.64
C PRO A 107 14.44 2.77 3.82
N TRP A 108 14.47 3.98 4.40
CA TRP A 108 13.97 5.17 3.72
C TRP A 108 14.70 5.44 2.40
N SER A 109 16.00 5.15 2.31
CA SER A 109 16.79 5.27 1.07
C SER A 109 16.25 4.45 -0.09
N VAL A 110 15.64 3.29 0.19
CA VAL A 110 14.99 2.44 -0.81
C VAL A 110 13.62 3.03 -1.15
N ILE A 111 12.82 3.42 -0.15
CA ILE A 111 11.47 3.94 -0.39
C ILE A 111 11.48 5.27 -1.16
N SER A 112 12.38 6.18 -0.79
CA SER A 112 12.49 7.53 -1.35
C SER A 112 13.07 7.56 -2.76
N THR A 113 13.66 6.46 -3.22
CA THR A 113 14.07 6.27 -4.61
C THR A 113 12.81 6.00 -5.45
N ALA A 114 12.00 7.05 -5.62
CA ALA A 114 10.78 7.04 -6.41
C ALA A 114 11.07 7.55 -7.83
N PRO A 115 11.09 6.68 -8.86
CA PRO A 115 11.05 7.14 -10.25
C PRO A 115 9.71 7.86 -10.51
N ALA A 116 9.55 8.51 -11.67
CA ALA A 116 8.30 9.20 -12.02
C ALA A 116 7.09 8.26 -12.21
N ASP A 117 7.29 6.94 -12.22
CA ASP A 117 6.30 5.95 -12.61
C ASP A 117 6.08 4.88 -11.51
N PRO A 118 4.83 4.62 -11.07
CA PRO A 118 4.52 3.62 -10.05
C PRO A 118 4.96 2.19 -10.41
N GLU A 119 4.92 1.80 -11.68
CA GLU A 119 5.37 0.47 -12.12
C GLU A 119 6.86 0.31 -11.88
N VAL A 120 7.66 1.28 -12.32
CA VAL A 120 9.11 1.28 -12.11
C VAL A 120 9.43 1.28 -10.61
N TRP A 121 8.68 2.05 -9.82
CA TRP A 121 8.87 2.10 -8.36
C TRP A 121 8.60 0.75 -7.68
N PHE A 122 7.46 0.11 -7.93
CA PHE A 122 7.16 -1.20 -7.32
C PHE A 122 8.14 -2.29 -7.77
N ARG A 123 8.62 -2.25 -9.01
CA ARG A 123 9.68 -3.16 -9.48
C ARG A 123 11.00 -2.91 -8.76
N TYR A 124 11.37 -1.65 -8.55
CA TYR A 124 12.56 -1.30 -7.79
C TYR A 124 12.46 -1.82 -6.36
N LEU A 125 11.33 -1.58 -5.66
CA LEU A 125 11.10 -2.10 -4.31
C LEU A 125 11.23 -3.63 -4.25
N HIS A 126 10.64 -4.35 -5.20
CA HIS A 126 10.75 -5.81 -5.27
C HIS A 126 12.21 -6.29 -5.43
N LYS A 127 13.05 -5.55 -6.15
CA LYS A 127 14.47 -5.89 -6.33
C LYS A 127 15.33 -5.58 -5.09
N GLN A 128 14.97 -4.55 -4.33
CA GLN A 128 15.77 -4.08 -3.19
C GLN A 128 15.36 -4.70 -1.86
N LEU A 129 14.11 -5.14 -1.72
CA LEU A 129 13.57 -5.67 -0.48
C LEU A 129 13.46 -7.19 -0.56
N ASN A 130 13.61 -7.86 0.58
CA ASN A 130 13.26 -9.28 0.69
C ASN A 130 11.74 -9.48 0.57
N ALA A 131 11.28 -10.73 0.48
CA ALA A 131 9.87 -11.06 0.25
C ALA A 131 8.93 -10.44 1.32
N GLN A 132 9.33 -10.46 2.60
CA GLN A 132 8.55 -9.86 3.69
C GLN A 132 8.53 -8.33 3.59
N GLY A 133 9.68 -7.70 3.35
CA GLY A 133 9.79 -6.25 3.21
C GLY A 133 9.01 -5.74 2.01
N PHE A 134 9.04 -6.46 0.89
CA PHE A 134 8.22 -6.13 -0.27
C PHE A 134 6.72 -6.26 0.03
N ALA A 135 6.28 -7.34 0.67
CA ALA A 135 4.89 -7.50 1.10
C ALA A 135 4.44 -6.35 2.03
N ARG A 136 5.29 -5.96 2.99
CA ARG A 136 5.06 -4.81 3.86
C ARG A 136 4.95 -3.50 3.08
N ALA A 137 5.81 -3.29 2.08
CA ALA A 137 5.73 -2.10 1.24
C ALA A 137 4.38 -2.03 0.50
N LEU A 138 3.89 -3.14 -0.05
CA LEU A 138 2.56 -3.18 -0.70
C LEU A 138 1.43 -2.89 0.30
N LEU A 139 1.53 -3.40 1.53
CA LEU A 139 0.57 -3.12 2.60
C LEU A 139 0.55 -1.62 2.95
N VAL A 140 1.71 -1.01 3.17
CA VAL A 140 1.81 0.42 3.47
C VAL A 140 1.21 1.25 2.34
N SER A 141 1.54 0.94 1.08
CA SER A 141 0.97 1.65 -0.07
C SER A 141 -0.56 1.56 -0.12
N TRP A 142 -1.12 0.37 0.10
CA TRP A 142 -2.56 0.15 0.16
C TRP A 142 -3.24 0.93 1.28
N PHE A 143 -2.67 0.92 2.48
CA PHE A 143 -3.28 1.61 3.63
C PHE A 143 -3.13 3.13 3.55
N LEU A 144 -2.07 3.66 2.94
CA LEU A 144 -1.96 5.08 2.59
C LEU A 144 -3.07 5.49 1.62
N TRP A 145 -3.21 4.74 0.52
CA TRP A 145 -4.28 4.95 -0.46
C TRP A 145 -5.68 4.92 0.18
N GLY A 146 -5.97 3.90 0.97
CA GLY A 146 -7.25 3.77 1.68
C GLY A 146 -7.49 4.87 2.73
N THR A 147 -6.43 5.40 3.33
CA THR A 147 -6.55 6.51 4.30
C THR A 147 -6.89 7.82 3.61
N ARG A 148 -6.26 8.11 2.47
CA ARG A 148 -6.67 9.26 1.65
C ARG A 148 -8.10 9.14 1.16
N ASN A 149 -8.53 7.95 0.72
CA ASN A 149 -9.91 7.77 0.27
C ASN A 149 -10.92 8.01 1.39
N ARG A 150 -10.67 7.52 2.61
CA ARG A 150 -11.55 7.80 3.76
C ARG A 150 -11.55 9.28 4.14
N LEU A 151 -10.40 9.96 4.07
CA LEU A 151 -10.39 11.41 4.26
C LEU A 151 -11.25 12.11 3.20
N LEU A 152 -11.09 11.76 1.93
CA LEU A 152 -11.81 12.41 0.84
C LEU A 152 -13.32 12.13 0.85
N PHE A 153 -13.76 10.91 1.16
CA PHE A 153 -15.18 10.52 1.01
C PHE A 153 -15.97 10.48 2.32
N GLU A 154 -15.27 10.35 3.45
CA GLU A 154 -15.87 10.17 4.78
C GLU A 154 -15.39 11.23 5.78
N ASN A 155 -14.52 12.16 5.35
CA ASN A 155 -13.90 13.17 6.22
C ASN A 155 -13.27 12.58 7.50
N THR A 156 -12.70 11.38 7.38
CA THR A 156 -12.13 10.63 8.49
C THR A 156 -10.60 10.71 8.44
N PRO A 157 -9.96 11.61 9.20
CA PRO A 157 -8.50 11.67 9.29
C PRO A 157 -7.96 10.46 10.05
N ALA A 158 -6.68 10.16 9.84
CA ALA A 158 -5.96 9.15 10.62
C ALA A 158 -4.54 9.63 10.85
N THR A 159 -3.94 9.21 11.96
CA THR A 159 -2.53 9.46 12.26
C THR A 159 -1.64 8.44 11.53
N ALA A 160 -0.35 8.74 11.42
CA ALA A 160 0.61 7.79 10.86
C ALA A 160 0.67 6.49 11.69
N LYS A 161 0.48 6.60 13.01
CA LYS A 161 0.38 5.48 13.95
C LYS A 161 -0.80 4.56 13.61
N ASP A 162 -1.99 5.12 13.40
CA ASP A 162 -3.17 4.33 13.04
C ASP A 162 -3.01 3.60 11.70
N VAL A 163 -2.27 4.18 10.76
CA VAL A 163 -1.97 3.54 9.47
C VAL A 163 -1.05 2.34 9.67
N ILE A 164 0.05 2.52 10.41
CA ILE A 164 1.03 1.46 10.57
C ILE A 164 0.55 0.33 11.48
N GLU A 165 -0.30 0.61 12.47
CA GLU A 165 -0.94 -0.42 13.29
C GLU A 165 -1.82 -1.37 12.46
N ARG A 166 -2.51 -0.84 11.44
CA ARG A 166 -3.27 -1.66 10.49
C ARG A 166 -2.37 -2.48 9.57
N VAL A 167 -1.19 -1.96 9.21
CA VAL A 167 -0.17 -2.71 8.45
C VAL A 167 0.31 -3.89 9.29
N TRP A 168 0.76 -3.66 10.53
CA TRP A 168 1.25 -4.73 11.41
C TRP A 168 0.18 -5.76 11.73
N SER A 169 -1.06 -5.31 11.95
CA SER A 169 -2.20 -6.22 12.19
C SER A 169 -2.42 -7.14 10.99
N MET A 170 -2.37 -6.61 9.77
CA MET A 170 -2.52 -7.41 8.55
C MET A 170 -1.30 -8.32 8.31
N GLU A 171 -0.08 -7.82 8.50
CA GLU A 171 1.15 -8.60 8.35
C GLU A 171 1.17 -9.79 9.33
N ALA A 172 0.72 -9.59 10.56
CA ALA A 172 0.60 -10.65 11.56
C ALA A 172 -0.41 -11.74 11.16
N ILE A 173 -1.52 -11.37 10.50
CA ILE A 173 -2.50 -12.33 9.96
C ILE A 173 -1.91 -13.14 8.80
N LEU A 174 -1.10 -12.50 7.95
CA LEU A 174 -0.50 -13.11 6.76
C LEU A 174 0.70 -14.00 7.08
N SER A 175 1.35 -13.77 8.23
CA SER A 175 2.50 -14.56 8.71
C SER A 175 2.25 -15.22 10.07
N PRO A 176 1.32 -16.19 10.20
CA PRO A 176 1.02 -16.84 11.49
C PRO A 176 2.25 -17.51 12.12
N GLY A 177 3.13 -18.10 11.28
CA GLY A 177 4.32 -18.83 11.73
C GLY A 177 5.40 -17.94 12.36
N ALA A 178 5.47 -16.66 12.01
CA ALA A 178 6.46 -15.74 12.58
C ALA A 178 6.19 -15.43 14.05
N ARG A 179 4.90 -15.35 14.45
CA ARG A 179 4.50 -15.18 15.85
C ARG A 179 4.75 -16.43 16.70
N ALA A 180 4.49 -17.61 16.13
CA ALA A 180 4.80 -18.87 16.81
C ALA A 180 6.30 -19.05 17.00
N ALA A 181 7.11 -18.71 16.00
CA ALA A 181 8.57 -18.76 16.07
C ALA A 181 9.14 -17.72 17.05
N SER A 182 8.67 -16.47 17.03
CA SER A 182 9.12 -15.42 17.96
C SER A 182 8.73 -15.73 19.41
N ALA A 183 7.51 -16.24 19.64
CA ALA A 183 7.04 -16.64 20.97
C ALA A 183 7.83 -17.85 21.51
N LEU A 184 8.19 -18.80 20.64
CA LEU A 184 9.05 -19.92 21.01
C LEU A 184 10.46 -19.44 21.37
N GLU A 185 11.02 -18.49 20.61
CA GLU A 185 12.35 -17.95 20.87
C GLU A 185 12.41 -17.10 22.15
N GLU A 186 11.38 -16.30 22.44
CA GLU A 186 11.23 -15.61 23.73
C GLU A 186 11.08 -16.58 24.89
N SER A 187 10.30 -17.65 24.70
CA SER A 187 10.15 -18.72 25.71
C SER A 187 11.47 -19.46 25.95
N LEU A 188 12.26 -19.71 24.89
CA LEU A 188 13.58 -20.33 25.01
C LEU A 188 14.56 -19.42 25.76
N LYS A 189 14.57 -18.12 25.46
CA LYS A 189 15.40 -17.13 26.16
C LYS A 189 15.03 -17.01 27.63
N ALA A 190 13.73 -16.99 27.94
CA ALA A 190 13.25 -16.98 29.33
C ALA A 190 13.67 -18.26 30.08
N TYR A 191 13.55 -19.43 29.43
CA TYR A 191 13.99 -20.71 30.01
C TYR A 191 15.50 -20.75 30.23
N GLN A 192 16.30 -20.31 29.26
CA GLN A 192 17.76 -20.24 29.39
C GLN A 192 18.17 -19.32 30.54
N HIS A 193 17.54 -18.15 30.66
CA HIS A 193 17.81 -17.22 31.76
C HIS A 193 17.49 -17.82 33.13
N LEU A 194 16.33 -18.49 33.27
CA LEU A 194 15.97 -19.19 34.51
C LEU A 194 16.90 -20.36 34.82
N TYR A 195 17.33 -21.10 33.80
CA TYR A 195 18.29 -22.20 33.94
C TYR A 195 19.64 -21.68 34.45
N PHE A 196 20.22 -20.66 33.83
CA PHE A 196 21.49 -20.07 34.29
C PHE A 196 21.40 -19.49 35.71
N ALA A 197 20.28 -18.82 36.04
CA ALA A 197 20.02 -18.34 37.39
C ALA A 197 19.95 -19.47 38.44
N SER A 198 19.44 -20.64 38.05
CA SER A 198 19.32 -21.81 38.95
C SER A 198 20.62 -22.58 39.17
N VAL A 199 21.55 -22.54 38.20
CA VAL A 199 22.82 -23.29 38.25
C VAL A 199 23.97 -22.44 38.81
N GLY A 200 23.76 -21.15 39.09
CA GLY A 200 24.75 -20.27 39.71
C GLY A 200 25.96 -19.94 38.83
N ILE A 201 25.81 -20.11 37.51
CA ILE A 201 26.84 -19.80 36.51
C ILE A 201 26.53 -18.39 36.01
N GLY A 202 27.23 -17.40 36.55
CA GLY A 202 27.20 -15.99 36.13
C GLY A 202 28.51 -15.58 35.49
#